data_AF-A0A7V8FKE3-F1
#
_entry.id   AF-A0A7V8FKE3-F1
#
_cell.length_a   1.000
_cell.length_b   1.000
_cell.length_c   1.000
_cell.angle_alpha   90.00
_cell.angle_beta   90.00
_cell.angle_gamma   90.00
#
_symmetry.space_group_name_H-M   'P 1'
#
loop_
_entity.id
_entity.type
_entity.pdbx_description
1 polymer ?
#
loop_
_entity_poly.entity_id
_entity_poly.type
_entity_poly.pdbx_seq_one_letter_code
_entity_poly.pdbx_strand_id
1 'polypeptide(L)' 'MAKAVRAWLQANPSWHFMGEIVAGFPKEAHDKVARAVVAMSRRGQIQSFGIHGTKRYQFGRARSG' A
#
# COMPACT_ATOMS: atom_id res chain seq x y z
N MET A 1 1.82 5.28 11.25
CA MET A 1 0.97 4.82 10.13
C MET A 1 1.61 3.70 9.32
N ALA A 2 2.87 3.82 8.88
CA ALA A 2 3.54 2.79 8.05
C ALA A 2 3.50 1.35 8.64
N LYS A 3 3.63 1.19 9.97
CA LYS A 3 3.51 -0.13 10.63
C LYS A 3 2.12 -0.76 10.45
N ALA A 4 1.06 0.04 10.54
CA ALA A 4 -0.32 -0.43 10.39
C ALA A 4 -0.63 -0.80 8.94
N VAL A 5 -0.21 0.02 7.98
CA VAL A 5 -0.30 -0.27 6.54
C VAL A 5 0.47 -1.55 6.19
N ARG A 6 1.67 -1.72 6.73
CA ARG A 6 2.45 -2.95 6.56
C ARG A 6 1.71 -4.17 7.09
N ALA A 7 1.19 -4.10 8.32
CA ALA A 7 0.46 -5.21 8.93
C ALA A 7 -0.79 -5.59 8.11
N TRP A 8 -1.52 -4.59 7.62
CA TRP A 8 -2.68 -4.80 6.76
C TRP A 8 -2.32 -5.49 5.45
N LEU A 9 -1.27 -5.02 4.75
CA LEU A 9 -0.81 -5.65 3.50
C LEU A 9 -0.23 -7.06 3.73
N GLN A 10 0.34 -7.34 4.90
CA GLN A 10 0.77 -8.68 5.29
C GLN A 10 -0.41 -9.62 5.53
N ALA A 11 -1.49 -9.13 6.15
CA ALA A 11 -2.72 -9.89 6.36
C ALA A 11 -3.52 -10.11 5.08
N ASN A 12 -3.33 -9.26 4.06
CA ASN A 12 -4.02 -9.33 2.77
C ASN A 12 -3.01 -9.51 1.63
N PRO A 13 -2.45 -10.72 1.43
CA PRO A 13 -1.28 -10.96 0.57
C PRO A 13 -1.50 -10.83 -0.95
N SER A 14 -2.52 -10.10 -1.40
CA SER A 14 -2.88 -9.87 -2.80
C SER A 14 -2.47 -8.47 -3.28
N TRP A 15 -2.69 -8.20 -4.57
CA TRP A 15 -2.57 -6.84 -5.11
C TRP A 15 -3.84 -6.03 -4.80
N HIS A 16 -3.68 -4.88 -4.16
CA HIS A 16 -4.79 -4.01 -3.78
C HIS A 16 -4.66 -2.62 -4.37
N PHE A 17 -5.76 -2.03 -4.78
CA PHE A 17 -5.84 -0.62 -5.10
C PHE A 17 -5.72 0.24 -3.84
N MET A 18 -5.33 1.51 -4.02
CA MET A 18 -5.29 2.47 -2.91
C MET A 18 -6.63 2.54 -2.18
N GLY A 19 -7.76 2.54 -2.92
CA GLY A 19 -9.12 2.59 -2.39
C GLY A 19 -9.43 1.43 -1.43
N GLU A 20 -9.03 0.21 -1.80
CA GLU A 20 -9.22 -0.98 -0.98
C GLU A 20 -8.38 -0.93 0.30
N ILE A 21 -7.15 -0.45 0.18
CA ILE A 21 -6.26 -0.27 1.34
C ILE A 21 -6.84 0.74 2.30
N VAL A 22 -7.24 1.94 1.86
CA VAL A 22 -7.81 2.97 2.75
C VAL A 22 -9.15 2.54 3.35
N ALA A 23 -9.96 1.76 2.64
CA ALA A 23 -11.22 1.21 3.15
C ALA A 23 -11.00 0.29 4.37
N GLY A 24 -9.82 -0.31 4.51
CA GLY A 24 -9.43 -1.09 5.68
C GLY A 24 -9.11 -0.27 6.94
N PHE A 25 -9.19 1.07 6.89
CA PHE A 25 -8.85 1.97 8.00
C PHE A 25 -9.98 2.98 8.29
N PRO A 26 -10.01 3.57 9.51
CA PRO A 26 -10.94 4.65 9.85
C PRO A 26 -10.86 5.83 8.88
N LYS A 27 -11.99 6.49 8.62
CA LYS A 27 -12.11 7.57 7.64
C LYS A 27 -11.16 8.73 7.93
N GLU A 28 -10.95 9.08 9.21
CA GLU A 28 -10.00 10.12 9.61
C GLU A 28 -8.52 9.77 9.31
N ALA A 29 -8.23 8.50 9.01
CA ALA A 29 -6.88 8.02 8.71
C ALA A 29 -6.62 7.86 7.21
N HIS A 30 -7.62 8.00 6.33
CA HIS A 30 -7.50 7.72 4.89
C HIS A 30 -6.34 8.48 4.23
N ASP A 31 -6.22 9.78 4.46
CA ASP A 31 -5.13 10.60 3.91
C ASP A 31 -3.75 10.17 4.44
N LYS A 32 -3.67 9.84 5.73
CA LYS A 32 -2.43 9.39 6.38
C LYS A 32 -2.00 8.03 5.84
N VAL A 33 -2.96 7.13 5.59
CA VAL A 33 -2.74 5.81 5.00
C VAL A 33 -2.26 5.96 3.56
N ALA A 34 -2.94 6.75 2.73
CA ALA A 34 -2.57 6.95 1.34
C ALA A 34 -1.15 7.51 1.19
N ARG A 35 -0.80 8.53 1.99
CA ARG A 35 0.57 9.08 2.04
C ARG A 35 1.59 8.04 2.49
N ALA A 36 1.24 7.22 3.49
CA ALA A 36 2.13 6.16 3.97
C ALA A 36 2.39 5.08 2.91
N VAL A 37 1.35 4.63 2.20
CA VAL A 37 1.47 3.66 1.09
C VAL A 37 2.41 4.20 0.00
N VAL A 38 2.22 5.45 -0.44
CA VAL A 38 3.09 6.06 -1.45
C VAL A 38 4.53 6.17 -0.96
N ALA A 39 4.74 6.61 0.28
CA ALA A 39 6.08 6.71 0.86
C ALA A 39 6.77 5.34 0.98
N MET A 40 6.04 4.30 1.38
CA MET A 40 6.55 2.93 1.48
C MET A 40 6.91 2.35 0.12
N SER A 41 6.07 2.60 -0.90
CA SER A 41 6.32 2.20 -2.29
C SER A 41 7.59 2.87 -2.84
N ARG A 42 7.73 4.19 -2.66
CA ARG A 42 8.94 4.93 -3.07
C ARG A 42 10.22 4.44 -2.39
N ARG A 43 10.11 3.95 -1.15
CA ARG A 43 11.24 3.39 -0.38
C ARG A 43 11.50 1.91 -0.68
N GLY A 44 10.74 1.29 -1.58
CA GLY A 44 10.87 -0.13 -1.91
C GLY A 44 10.46 -1.09 -0.78
N GLN A 45 9.70 -0.60 0.21
CA GLN A 45 9.23 -1.41 1.35
C GLN A 45 8.01 -2.26 1.00
N ILE A 46 7.27 -1.85 -0.03
CA ILE A 46 6.14 -2.57 -0.63
C ILE A 46 6.29 -2.50 -2.14
N GLN A 47 5.70 -3.46 -2.85
CA GLN A 47 5.67 -3.44 -4.30
C GLN A 47 4.56 -2.54 -4.80
N SER A 48 4.76 -1.93 -5.96
CA SER A 48 3.71 -1.23 -6.69
C SER A 48 3.78 -1.59 -8.17
N PHE A 49 2.62 -1.81 -8.78
CA PHE A 49 2.49 -2.15 -10.20
C PHE A 49 1.43 -1.26 -10.85
N GLY A 50 1.63 -0.90 -12.12
CA GLY A 50 0.69 -0.10 -12.92
C GLY A 50 0.97 1.41 -12.94
N ILE A 51 0.12 2.13 -13.68
CA ILE A 51 0.22 3.58 -13.93
C ILE A 51 -0.78 4.35 -13.05
N HIS A 52 -0.79 5.69 -13.16
CA HIS A 52 -1.75 6.52 -12.43
C HIS A 52 -3.20 6.07 -12.71
N GLY A 53 -4.03 5.94 -11.68
CA GLY A 53 -5.40 5.41 -11.78
C GLY A 53 -5.54 3.88 -11.73
N THR A 54 -4.52 3.12 -12.15
CA THR A 54 -4.52 1.64 -12.10
C THR A 54 -3.48 1.06 -11.13
N LYS A 55 -2.81 1.92 -10.35
CA LYS A 55 -1.73 1.52 -9.46
C LYS A 55 -2.23 0.63 -8.33
N ARG A 56 -1.61 -0.53 -8.19
CA ARG A 56 -1.84 -1.51 -7.12
C ARG A 56 -0.61 -1.67 -6.24
N TYR A 57 -0.82 -2.10 -5.01
CA TYR A 57 0.21 -2.29 -4.00
C TYR A 57 0.08 -3.66 -3.34
N GLN A 58 1.23 -4.26 -3.00
CA GLN A 58 1.29 -5.56 -2.33
C GLN A 58 2.45 -5.56 -1.32
N PHE A 59 2.31 -6.31 -0.22
CA PHE A 59 3.45 -6.58 0.65
C PHE A 59 4.47 -7.47 -0.06
N GLY A 60 5.70 -7.00 -0.19
CA GLY A 60 6.78 -7.74 -0.81
C GLY A 60 7.98 -6.83 -1.04
N ARG A 61 9.16 -7.44 -1.18
CA ARG A 61 10.34 -6.74 -1.68
C ARG A 61 10.24 -6.75 -3.19
N ALA A 62 10.37 -5.62 -3.87
CA ALA A 62 10.48 -5.60 -5.33
C ALA A 62 11.53 -6.65 -5.73
N ARG A 63 11.12 -7.71 -6.43
CA ARG A 63 12.09 -8.60 -7.07
C ARG A 63 12.65 -7.76 -8.21
N SER A 64 13.85 -7.22 -8.00
CA SER A 64 14.71 -6.79 -9.10
C SER A 64 14.94 -8.04 -9.95
N GLY A 65 14.18 -8.16 -11.04
CA GLY A 65 14.47 -9.04 -12.16
C GLY A 65 15.06 -8.21 -13.27
#